data_AF-A0A3D6DMW7-F1
#
_entry.id   AF-A0A3D6DMW7-F1
#
_cell.length_a   1.000
_cell.length_b   1.000
_cell.length_c   1.000
_cell.angle_alpha   90.00
_cell.angle_beta   90.00
_cell.angle_gamma   90.00
#
_symmetry.space_group_name_H-M   'P 1'
#
loop_
_entity.id
_entity.type
_entity.pdbx_description
1 polymer ?
#
loop_
_entity_poly.entity_id
_entity_poly.type
_entity_poly.pdbx_seq_one_letter_code
_entity_poly.pdbx_strand_id
1 'polypeptide(L)'
;MSANLFQKLVMTSLKFWQFDIKAFFRAPQWEVAIVAKIFMAIFGAYLFLSVMAIGVGAYYVLQKEFPNEPTIDLINKGVFFIFLIEAILRYFFQNLPNTQVQYWILLPIKKRLIINNLLFRSLLSPFNFIPWLLYFPVAVVRIIEEGMGLDSFVWFFQLLFLSLILNFLIFLINKNTKVLITSLALMAIGIGIEIYSEFSFYKNFAKAIYWAEQYPLSVLIAIF
;
A
#
# COMPACT_ATOMS: atom_id res chain seq x y z
N MET A 1 -14.30 -26.40 -29.22
CA MET A 1 -15.30 -26.53 -28.13
C MET A 1 -15.20 -25.42 -27.07
N SER A 2 -14.03 -24.78 -26.86
CA SER A 2 -13.82 -23.72 -25.84
C SER A 2 -14.43 -22.35 -26.15
N ALA A 3 -14.56 -21.95 -27.43
CA ALA A 3 -15.08 -20.63 -27.82
C ALA A 3 -16.55 -20.41 -27.42
N ASN A 4 -17.38 -21.45 -27.48
CA ASN A 4 -18.79 -21.39 -27.07
C ASN A 4 -18.98 -21.20 -25.56
N LEU A 5 -18.04 -21.68 -24.73
CA LEU A 5 -18.11 -21.56 -23.27
C LEU A 5 -17.77 -20.14 -22.81
N PHE A 6 -16.74 -19.55 -23.41
CA PHE A 6 -16.33 -18.16 -23.16
C PHE A 6 -17.41 -17.18 -23.62
N GLN A 7 -17.97 -17.36 -24.82
CA GLN A 7 -19.09 -16.53 -25.30
C GLN A 7 -20.32 -16.66 -24.39
N LYS A 8 -20.67 -17.88 -23.94
CA LYS A 8 -21.76 -18.07 -22.96
C LYS A 8 -21.48 -17.32 -21.67
N LEU A 9 -20.28 -17.43 -21.10
CA LEU A 9 -19.90 -16.73 -19.88
C LEU A 9 -20.01 -15.21 -20.01
N VAL A 10 -19.51 -14.64 -21.11
CA VAL A 10 -19.60 -13.19 -21.40
C VAL A 10 -21.05 -12.75 -21.59
N MET A 11 -21.86 -13.53 -22.32
CA MET A 11 -23.27 -13.18 -22.54
C MET A 11 -24.10 -13.30 -21.26
N THR A 12 -23.71 -14.19 -20.35
CA THR A 12 -24.36 -14.36 -19.05
C THR A 12 -23.97 -13.21 -18.10
N SER A 13 -22.70 -12.79 -18.07
CA SER A 13 -22.26 -11.63 -17.26
C SER A 13 -22.91 -10.32 -17.71
N LEU A 14 -23.07 -10.12 -19.02
CA LEU A 14 -23.78 -8.96 -19.58
C LEU A 14 -25.27 -8.96 -19.18
N LYS A 15 -25.93 -10.12 -19.16
CA LYS A 15 -27.32 -10.24 -18.69
C LYS A 15 -27.45 -9.90 -17.21
N PHE A 16 -26.51 -10.33 -16.36
CA PHE A 16 -26.50 -9.97 -14.95
C PHE A 16 -26.38 -8.45 -14.76
N TRP A 17 -25.47 -7.80 -15.48
CA TRP A 17 -25.34 -6.34 -15.48
C TRP A 17 -26.66 -5.64 -15.87
N GLN A 18 -27.36 -6.14 -16.89
CA GLN A 18 -28.66 -5.60 -17.29
C GLN A 18 -29.73 -5.78 -16.21
N PHE A 19 -29.74 -6.91 -15.51
CA PHE A 19 -30.69 -7.14 -14.41
C PHE A 19 -30.39 -6.24 -13.21
N ASP A 20 -29.12 -6.03 -12.86
CA ASP A 20 -28.72 -5.14 -11.77
C ASP A 20 -29.11 -3.68 -12.04
N ILE A 21 -28.91 -3.22 -13.28
CA ILE A 21 -29.36 -1.89 -13.71
C ILE A 21 -30.88 -1.78 -13.57
N LYS A 22 -31.64 -2.75 -14.09
CA LYS A 22 -33.12 -2.73 -14.01
C LYS A 22 -33.62 -2.84 -12.57
N ALA A 23 -32.96 -3.64 -11.72
CA ALA A 23 -33.29 -3.77 -10.31
C ALA A 23 -33.00 -2.46 -9.55
N PHE A 24 -31.90 -1.78 -9.86
CA PHE A 24 -31.53 -0.50 -9.25
C PHE A 24 -32.58 0.59 -9.51
N PHE A 25 -33.04 0.74 -10.75
CA PHE A 25 -34.09 1.72 -11.09
C PHE A 25 -35.49 1.36 -10.58
N ARG A 26 -35.72 0.10 -10.16
CA ARG A 26 -36.98 -0.34 -9.55
C ARG A 26 -36.99 -0.22 -8.03
N ALA A 27 -35.83 0.04 -7.41
CA ALA A 27 -35.73 0.15 -5.96
C ALA A 27 -36.50 1.39 -5.48
N PRO A 28 -37.27 1.29 -4.38
CA PRO A 28 -37.80 2.46 -3.70
C PRO A 28 -36.64 3.41 -3.37
N GLN A 29 -36.78 4.70 -3.67
CA GLN A 29 -35.75 5.73 -3.44
C GLN A 29 -34.44 5.58 -4.25
N TRP A 30 -34.51 4.99 -5.46
CA TRP A 30 -33.35 4.90 -6.36
C TRP A 30 -32.66 6.26 -6.61
N GLU A 31 -33.42 7.37 -6.60
CA GLU A 31 -32.92 8.75 -6.71
C GLU A 31 -31.96 9.10 -5.56
N VAL A 32 -32.36 8.81 -4.31
CA VAL A 32 -31.52 9.02 -3.12
C VAL A 32 -30.27 8.14 -3.19
N ALA A 33 -30.41 6.90 -3.68
CA ALA A 33 -29.28 6.00 -3.86
C ALA A 33 -28.28 6.49 -4.93
N ILE A 34 -28.76 7.14 -6.00
CA ILE A 34 -27.89 7.79 -6.99
C ILE A 34 -27.16 8.98 -6.37
N VAL A 35 -27.87 9.87 -5.68
CA VAL A 35 -27.27 11.04 -5.03
C VAL A 35 -26.18 10.60 -4.05
N ALA A 36 -26.44 9.59 -3.22
CA ALA A 36 -25.45 9.02 -2.32
C ALA A 36 -24.24 8.44 -3.06
N LYS A 37 -24.44 7.72 -4.17
CA LYS A 37 -23.35 7.17 -5.00
C LYS A 37 -22.50 8.25 -5.65
N ILE A 38 -23.13 9.31 -6.18
CA ILE A 38 -22.43 10.47 -6.75
C ILE A 38 -21.61 11.17 -5.67
N PHE A 39 -22.21 11.42 -4.50
CA PHE A 39 -21.52 12.03 -3.37
C PHE A 39 -20.31 11.20 -2.93
N MET A 40 -20.46 9.87 -2.79
CA MET A 40 -19.35 8.97 -2.47
C MET A 40 -18.24 9.00 -3.53
N ALA A 41 -18.60 9.06 -4.82
CA ALA A 41 -17.63 9.13 -5.91
C ALA A 41 -16.85 10.46 -5.89
N ILE A 42 -17.53 11.59 -5.70
CA ILE A 42 -16.89 12.92 -5.60
C ILE A 42 -16.00 12.97 -4.36
N PHE A 43 -16.48 12.49 -3.21
CA PHE A 43 -15.70 12.45 -1.98
C PHE A 43 -14.45 11.57 -2.13
N GLY A 44 -14.59 10.39 -2.75
CA GLY A 44 -13.47 9.52 -3.06
C GLY A 44 -12.44 10.17 -3.99
N ALA A 45 -12.90 10.85 -5.05
CA ALA A 45 -12.04 11.59 -5.97
C ALA A 45 -11.33 12.76 -5.27
N TYR A 46 -12.03 13.49 -4.40
CA TYR A 46 -11.45 14.56 -3.59
C TYR A 46 -10.34 14.04 -2.68
N LEU A 47 -10.57 12.94 -1.96
CA LEU A 47 -9.54 12.32 -1.12
C LEU A 47 -8.34 11.85 -1.94
N PHE A 48 -8.60 11.19 -3.08
CA PHE A 48 -7.55 10.74 -4.00
C PHE A 48 -6.66 11.90 -4.46
N LEU A 49 -7.27 12.98 -4.96
CA LEU A 49 -6.55 14.17 -5.42
C LEU A 49 -5.81 14.88 -4.27
N SER A 50 -6.41 14.93 -3.08
CA SER A 50 -5.78 15.53 -1.91
C SER A 50 -4.51 14.77 -1.49
N VAL A 51 -4.55 13.44 -1.46
CA VAL A 51 -3.36 12.62 -1.15
C VAL A 51 -2.28 12.78 -2.21
N MET A 52 -2.65 12.81 -3.49
CA MET A 52 -1.69 13.07 -4.56
C MET A 52 -1.06 14.46 -4.43
N ALA A 53 -1.87 15.48 -4.10
CA ALA A 53 -1.40 16.84 -3.87
C ALA A 53 -0.44 16.93 -2.68
N ILE A 54 -0.62 16.10 -1.63
CA ILE A 54 0.36 15.99 -0.53
C ILE A 54 1.70 15.50 -1.05
N GLY A 55 1.73 14.46 -1.90
CA GLY A 55 2.98 13.94 -2.47
C GLY A 55 3.71 14.99 -3.33
N VAL A 56 2.98 15.67 -4.23
CA VAL A 56 3.54 16.77 -5.05
C VAL A 56 4.00 17.94 -4.17
N GLY A 57 3.14 18.36 -3.24
CA GLY A 57 3.39 19.48 -2.35
C GLY A 57 4.59 19.25 -1.44
N ALA A 58 4.76 18.03 -0.92
CA ALA A 58 5.92 17.67 -0.10
C ALA A 58 7.23 17.89 -0.87
N TYR A 59 7.29 17.51 -2.16
CA TYR A 59 8.48 17.72 -2.97
C TYR A 59 8.82 19.21 -3.13
N TYR A 60 7.88 20.03 -3.61
CA TYR A 60 8.14 21.46 -3.84
C TYR A 60 8.35 22.27 -2.56
N VAL A 61 7.66 21.92 -1.47
CA VAL A 61 7.87 22.56 -0.17
C VAL A 61 9.29 22.28 0.34
N LEU A 62 9.74 21.02 0.28
CA LEU A 62 11.09 20.66 0.70
C LEU A 62 12.16 21.32 -0.17
N GLN A 63 11.95 21.35 -1.49
CA GLN A 63 12.87 22.02 -2.43
C GLN A 63 12.99 23.52 -2.14
N LYS A 64 11.89 24.18 -1.74
CA LYS A 64 11.86 25.61 -1.43
C LYS A 64 12.49 25.93 -0.07
N GLU A 65 12.18 25.15 0.96
CA GLU A 65 12.67 25.38 2.32
C GLU A 65 14.15 25.00 2.49
N PHE A 66 14.60 23.96 1.76
CA PHE A 66 15.96 23.43 1.84
C PHE A 66 16.63 23.40 0.45
N PRO A 67 16.88 24.55 -0.18
CA PRO A 67 17.39 24.63 -1.56
C PRO A 67 18.82 24.08 -1.72
N ASN A 68 19.56 23.95 -0.62
CA ASN A 68 20.95 23.48 -0.62
C ASN A 68 21.08 21.95 -0.44
N GLU A 69 19.97 21.24 -0.16
CA GLU A 69 19.97 19.79 0.01
C GLU A 69 19.21 19.11 -1.14
N PRO A 70 19.66 17.95 -1.64
CA PRO A 70 18.88 17.16 -2.59
C PRO A 70 17.50 16.82 -2.01
N THR A 71 16.44 17.22 -2.71
CA THR A 71 15.06 17.09 -2.20
C THR A 71 14.71 15.62 -1.92
N ILE A 72 15.19 14.70 -2.77
CA ILE A 72 14.96 13.26 -2.58
C ILE A 72 15.58 12.71 -1.30
N ASP A 73 16.71 13.26 -0.83
CA ASP A 73 17.35 12.82 0.41
C ASP A 73 16.51 13.19 1.63
N LEU A 74 15.89 14.37 1.61
CA LEU A 74 14.95 14.81 2.65
C LEU A 74 13.69 13.96 2.65
N ILE A 75 13.15 13.66 1.46
CA ILE A 75 12.00 12.77 1.31
C ILE A 75 12.35 11.38 1.86
N ASN A 76 13.49 10.80 1.51
CA ASN A 76 13.92 9.48 1.98
C ASN A 76 14.04 9.39 3.50
N LYS A 77 14.52 10.46 4.16
CA LYS A 77 14.51 10.59 5.63
C LYS A 77 13.06 10.61 6.16
N GLY A 78 12.16 11.33 5.50
CA GLY A 78 10.73 11.41 5.84
C GLY A 78 9.98 10.08 5.66
N VAL A 79 10.32 9.30 4.62
CA VAL A 79 9.70 7.99 4.32
C VAL A 79 9.82 7.04 5.50
N PHE A 80 10.91 7.09 6.28
CA PHE A 80 11.04 6.31 7.51
C PHE A 80 9.86 6.54 8.48
N PHE A 81 9.49 7.79 8.71
CA PHE A 81 8.37 8.14 9.60
C PHE A 81 7.03 7.77 8.99
N ILE A 82 6.87 7.93 7.68
CA ILE A 82 5.68 7.47 6.95
C ILE A 82 5.50 5.96 7.12
N PHE A 83 6.58 5.18 7.02
CA PHE A 83 6.55 3.73 7.25
C PHE A 83 6.14 3.35 8.67
N LEU A 84 6.59 4.09 9.68
CA LEU A 84 6.16 3.87 11.07
C LEU A 84 4.66 4.16 11.25
N ILE A 85 4.18 5.28 10.70
CA ILE A 85 2.75 5.63 10.72
C ILE A 85 1.95 4.56 9.98
N GLU A 86 2.42 4.13 8.81
CA GLU A 86 1.81 3.07 8.02
C GLU A 86 1.72 1.76 8.82
N ALA A 87 2.79 1.37 9.51
CA ALA A 87 2.82 0.18 10.36
C ALA A 87 1.76 0.25 11.48
N ILE A 88 1.67 1.40 12.17
CA ILE A 88 0.70 1.64 13.24
C ILE A 88 -0.72 1.59 12.67
N LEU A 89 -1.00 2.34 11.60
CA LEU A 89 -2.34 2.40 10.99
C LEU A 89 -2.77 1.02 10.49
N ARG A 90 -1.88 0.27 9.83
CA ARG A 90 -2.20 -1.09 9.38
C ARG A 90 -2.46 -2.01 10.55
N TYR A 91 -1.67 -1.96 11.63
CA TYR A 91 -1.90 -2.82 12.78
C TYR A 91 -3.30 -2.67 13.37
N PHE A 92 -3.78 -1.43 13.53
CA PHE A 92 -5.09 -1.16 14.13
C PHE A 92 -6.26 -1.33 13.14
N PHE A 93 -6.13 -0.81 11.92
CA PHE A 93 -7.24 -0.72 10.98
C PHE A 93 -7.29 -1.85 9.95
N GLN A 94 -6.16 -2.52 9.67
CA GLN A 94 -6.10 -3.59 8.67
C GLN A 94 -6.26 -4.97 9.31
N ASN A 95 -7.49 -5.32 9.67
CA ASN A 95 -7.82 -6.66 10.19
C ASN A 95 -8.18 -7.63 9.06
N LEU A 96 -7.60 -8.84 9.10
CA LEU A 96 -8.02 -9.94 8.23
C LEU A 96 -9.48 -10.35 8.57
N PRO A 97 -10.29 -10.74 7.57
CA PRO A 97 -11.62 -11.31 7.82
C PRO A 97 -11.47 -12.63 8.59
N ASN A 98 -11.52 -12.56 9.92
CA ASN A 98 -11.24 -13.66 10.84
C ASN A 98 -12.35 -14.72 10.85
N THR A 99 -13.60 -14.31 10.67
CA THR A 99 -14.78 -15.18 10.66
C THR A 99 -14.75 -16.16 9.49
N GLN A 100 -14.41 -15.71 8.28
CA GLN A 100 -14.39 -16.56 7.07
C GLN A 100 -13.35 -17.70 7.18
N VAL A 101 -12.19 -17.42 7.78
CA VAL A 101 -11.11 -18.40 7.93
C VAL A 101 -11.51 -19.54 8.86
N GLN A 102 -12.20 -19.22 9.95
CA GLN A 102 -12.66 -20.22 10.91
C GLN A 102 -13.61 -21.23 10.26
N TYR A 103 -14.52 -20.78 9.39
CA TYR A 103 -15.42 -21.67 8.65
C TYR A 103 -14.67 -22.55 7.64
N TRP A 104 -13.67 -22.02 6.94
CA TRP A 104 -12.93 -22.78 5.91
C TRP A 104 -12.04 -23.88 6.48
N ILE A 105 -11.57 -23.74 7.72
CA ILE A 105 -10.76 -24.77 8.38
C ILE A 105 -11.59 -26.03 8.70
N LEU A 106 -12.90 -25.91 8.87
CA LEU A 106 -13.81 -27.03 9.12
C LEU A 106 -14.13 -27.83 7.85
N LEU A 107 -13.96 -27.21 6.68
CA LEU A 107 -14.14 -27.87 5.39
C LEU A 107 -12.89 -28.67 5.02
N PRO A 108 -12.99 -29.72 4.18
CA PRO A 108 -11.85 -30.52 3.71
C PRO A 108 -10.97 -29.77 2.69
N ILE A 109 -10.66 -28.50 2.96
CA ILE A 109 -9.80 -27.63 2.14
C ILE A 109 -8.39 -27.64 2.75
N LYS A 110 -7.36 -27.79 1.91
CA LYS A 110 -5.96 -27.78 2.37
C LYS A 110 -5.62 -26.43 3.02
N LYS A 111 -5.06 -26.47 4.24
CA LYS A 111 -4.63 -25.27 5.00
C LYS A 111 -3.78 -24.30 4.19
N ARG A 112 -2.83 -24.81 3.39
CA ARG A 112 -1.97 -23.99 2.50
C ARG A 112 -2.78 -23.12 1.54
N LEU A 113 -3.87 -23.65 0.99
CA LEU A 113 -4.72 -22.95 0.03
C LEU A 113 -5.52 -21.83 0.72
N ILE A 114 -5.99 -22.08 1.94
CA ILE A 114 -6.63 -21.06 2.80
C ILE A 114 -5.66 -19.92 3.09
N ILE A 115 -4.44 -20.23 3.54
CA ILE A 115 -3.41 -19.24 3.85
C ILE A 115 -3.03 -18.42 2.61
N ASN A 116 -2.73 -19.07 1.48
CA ASN A 116 -2.37 -18.38 0.25
C ASN A 116 -3.49 -17.45 -0.24
N ASN A 117 -4.75 -17.89 -0.16
CA ASN A 117 -5.88 -17.05 -0.53
C ASN A 117 -6.03 -15.83 0.40
N LEU A 118 -5.75 -15.97 1.70
CA LEU A 118 -5.76 -14.83 2.63
C LEU A 118 -4.65 -13.82 2.34
N LEU A 119 -3.43 -14.32 2.07
CA LEU A 119 -2.30 -13.47 1.70
C LEU A 119 -2.54 -12.78 0.35
N PHE A 120 -3.14 -13.47 -0.62
CA PHE A 120 -3.47 -12.86 -1.91
C PHE A 120 -4.55 -11.79 -1.78
N ARG A 121 -5.59 -12.03 -0.98
CA ARG A 121 -6.64 -11.04 -0.72
C ARG A 121 -6.11 -9.78 -0.05
N SER A 122 -5.07 -9.88 0.76
CA SER A 122 -4.49 -8.69 1.38
C SER A 122 -3.72 -7.82 0.45
N LEU A 123 -3.16 -8.36 -0.64
CA LEU A 123 -2.56 -7.55 -1.70
C LEU A 123 -3.56 -6.54 -2.25
N LEU A 124 -4.84 -6.92 -2.32
CA LEU A 124 -5.96 -6.09 -2.79
C LEU A 124 -6.60 -5.21 -1.70
N SER A 125 -5.97 -5.12 -0.51
CA SER A 125 -6.42 -4.26 0.57
C SER A 125 -6.30 -2.77 0.18
N PRO A 126 -7.25 -1.90 0.55
CA PRO A 126 -7.15 -0.45 0.32
C PRO A 126 -5.86 0.16 0.88
N PHE A 127 -5.32 -0.41 1.97
CA PHE A 127 -4.06 0.04 2.57
C PHE A 127 -2.86 -0.11 1.62
N ASN A 128 -2.86 -1.10 0.71
CA ASN A 128 -1.79 -1.24 -0.28
C ASN A 128 -1.91 -0.26 -1.45
N PHE A 129 -3.04 0.46 -1.56
CA PHE A 129 -3.21 1.52 -2.55
C PHE A 129 -2.70 2.87 -2.03
N ILE A 130 -2.69 3.11 -0.72
CA ILE A 130 -2.18 4.36 -0.12
C ILE A 130 -0.70 4.65 -0.52
N PRO A 131 0.24 3.70 -0.46
CA PRO A 131 1.60 3.88 -0.94
C PRO A 131 1.69 4.35 -2.41
N TRP A 132 0.79 3.85 -3.27
CA TRP A 132 0.73 4.30 -4.66
C TRP A 132 0.39 5.79 -4.70
N LEU A 133 -0.63 6.23 -3.96
CA LEU A 133 -1.08 7.61 -3.95
C LEU A 133 -0.05 8.58 -3.38
N LEU A 134 0.77 8.13 -2.43
CA LEU A 134 1.80 8.96 -1.81
C LEU A 134 3.08 9.03 -2.64
N TYR A 135 3.59 7.89 -3.12
CA TYR A 135 4.92 7.82 -3.73
C TYR A 135 4.89 8.06 -5.24
N PHE A 136 3.81 7.68 -5.94
CA PHE A 136 3.69 7.91 -7.39
C PHE A 136 3.82 9.39 -7.78
N PRO A 137 3.08 10.34 -7.17
CA PRO A 137 3.21 11.76 -7.52
C PRO A 137 4.63 12.29 -7.28
N VAL A 138 5.31 11.85 -6.21
CA VAL A 138 6.70 12.24 -5.94
C VAL A 138 7.62 11.76 -7.06
N ALA A 139 7.47 10.51 -7.48
CA ALA A 139 8.26 9.96 -8.58
C ALA A 139 8.00 10.71 -9.90
N VAL A 140 6.75 11.06 -10.19
CA VAL A 140 6.41 11.85 -11.40
C VAL A 140 7.04 13.24 -11.35
N VAL A 141 6.94 13.96 -10.23
CA VAL A 141 7.57 15.27 -10.07
C VAL A 141 9.08 15.17 -10.25
N ARG A 142 9.71 14.15 -9.65
CA ARG A 142 11.14 13.90 -9.78
C ARG A 142 11.57 13.67 -11.23
N ILE A 143 10.77 12.95 -12.02
CA ILE A 143 11.03 12.77 -13.46
C ILE A 143 10.98 14.10 -14.21
N ILE A 144 10.02 14.96 -13.88
CA ILE A 144 9.81 16.25 -14.57
C ILE A 144 10.93 17.24 -14.21
N GLU A 145 11.25 17.37 -12.92
CA GLU A 145 12.19 18.37 -12.40
C GLU A 145 13.65 17.96 -12.52
N GLU A 146 13.97 16.68 -12.27
CA GLU A 146 15.35 16.18 -12.21
C GLU A 146 15.74 15.37 -13.45
N GLY A 147 14.80 15.05 -14.36
CA GLY A 147 15.06 14.25 -15.56
C GLY A 147 15.39 12.77 -15.29
N MET A 148 15.31 12.30 -14.04
CA MET A 148 15.70 10.96 -13.62
C MET A 148 14.57 9.94 -13.81
N GLY A 149 14.36 9.53 -15.06
CA GLY A 149 13.31 8.56 -15.45
C GLY A 149 13.38 7.23 -14.71
N LEU A 150 14.43 6.44 -14.99
CA LEU A 150 14.58 5.08 -14.48
C LEU A 150 14.71 5.06 -12.96
N ASP A 151 15.52 5.94 -12.39
CA ASP A 151 15.80 5.98 -10.96
C ASP A 151 14.54 6.32 -10.15
N SER A 152 13.70 7.23 -10.64
CA SER A 152 12.41 7.54 -10.01
C SER A 152 11.44 6.36 -10.05
N PHE A 153 11.43 5.56 -11.12
CA PHE A 153 10.63 4.33 -11.18
C PHE A 153 11.15 3.27 -10.22
N VAL A 154 12.47 3.04 -10.18
CA VAL A 154 13.09 2.11 -9.23
C VAL A 154 12.76 2.53 -7.80
N TRP A 155 12.92 3.82 -7.49
CA TRP A 155 12.58 4.41 -6.20
C TRP A 155 11.11 4.20 -5.81
N PHE A 156 10.19 4.40 -6.76
CA PHE A 156 8.78 4.17 -6.53
C PHE A 156 8.49 2.69 -6.21
N PHE A 157 8.94 1.78 -7.06
CA PHE A 157 8.65 0.35 -6.91
C PHE A 157 9.29 -0.25 -5.66
N GLN A 158 10.51 0.15 -5.29
CA GLN A 158 11.13 -0.34 -4.06
C GLN A 158 10.31 0.04 -2.81
N LEU A 159 9.75 1.25 -2.76
CA LEU A 159 8.90 1.68 -1.66
C LEU A 159 7.57 0.93 -1.64
N LEU A 160 7.00 0.63 -2.82
CA LEU A 160 5.82 -0.24 -2.91
C LEU A 160 6.13 -1.64 -2.38
N PHE A 161 7.27 -2.24 -2.75
CA PHE A 161 7.66 -3.56 -2.26
C PHE A 161 7.92 -3.56 -0.76
N LEU A 162 8.59 -2.53 -0.23
CA LEU A 162 8.78 -2.36 1.22
C LEU A 162 7.44 -2.26 1.95
N SER A 163 6.48 -1.51 1.40
CA SER A 163 5.13 -1.42 1.97
C SER A 163 4.36 -2.76 1.90
N LEU A 164 4.55 -3.54 0.83
CA LEU A 164 3.99 -4.90 0.75
C LEU A 164 4.63 -5.86 1.76
N ILE A 165 5.95 -5.76 1.98
CA ILE A 165 6.63 -6.52 3.03
C ILE A 165 6.06 -6.13 4.40
N LEU A 166 5.87 -4.83 4.64
CA LEU A 166 5.26 -4.32 5.87
C LEU A 166 3.85 -4.87 6.06
N ASN A 167 3.03 -4.92 5.01
CA ASN A 167 1.70 -5.52 5.03
C ASN A 167 1.72 -6.98 5.54
N PHE A 168 2.62 -7.81 5.03
CA PHE A 168 2.75 -9.20 5.48
C PHE A 168 3.33 -9.31 6.90
N LEU A 169 4.26 -8.42 7.27
CA LEU A 169 4.84 -8.37 8.60
C LEU A 169 3.78 -8.03 9.65
N ILE A 170 2.95 -7.02 9.38
CA ILE A 170 1.85 -6.61 10.28
C ILE A 170 0.85 -7.76 10.48
N PHE A 171 0.59 -8.56 9.45
CA PHE A 171 -0.24 -9.74 9.59
C PHE A 171 0.35 -10.79 10.53
N LEU A 172 1.65 -11.03 10.43
CA LEU A 172 2.35 -11.96 11.32
C LEU A 172 2.30 -11.46 12.76
N ILE A 173 2.55 -10.16 12.97
CA ILE A 173 2.49 -9.49 14.28
C ILE A 173 1.09 -9.60 14.90
N ASN A 174 0.04 -9.30 14.13
CA ASN A 174 -1.35 -9.34 14.63
C ASN A 174 -1.79 -10.77 15.01
N LYS A 175 -1.25 -11.81 14.35
CA LYS A 175 -1.63 -13.21 14.61
C LYS A 175 -0.81 -13.93 15.67
N ASN A 176 0.35 -13.42 16.05
CA ASN A 176 1.23 -14.11 16.99
C ASN A 176 1.70 -13.17 18.10
N THR A 177 1.17 -13.37 19.31
CA THR A 177 1.50 -12.59 20.50
C THR A 177 3.01 -12.59 20.79
N LYS A 178 3.72 -13.70 20.54
CA LYS A 178 5.18 -13.73 20.71
C LYS A 178 5.86 -12.78 19.73
N VAL A 179 5.45 -12.82 18.46
CA VAL A 179 5.99 -11.94 17.42
C VAL A 179 5.69 -10.47 17.73
N LEU A 180 4.49 -10.17 18.22
CA LEU A 180 4.12 -8.83 18.68
C LEU A 180 5.03 -8.35 19.81
N ILE A 181 5.16 -9.13 20.89
CA ILE A 181 6.03 -8.77 22.02
C ILE A 181 7.48 -8.57 21.56
N THR A 182 8.00 -9.47 20.71
CA THR A 182 9.35 -9.32 20.17
C THR A 182 9.50 -8.07 19.30
N SER A 183 8.51 -7.74 18.48
CA SER A 183 8.54 -6.55 17.63
C SER A 183 8.53 -5.26 18.46
N LEU A 184 7.73 -5.21 19.53
CA LEU A 184 7.67 -4.09 20.46
C LEU A 184 8.98 -3.94 21.25
N ALA A 185 9.55 -5.05 21.71
CA ALA A 185 10.86 -5.04 22.37
C ALA A 185 11.96 -4.53 21.44
N LEU A 186 11.99 -4.97 20.19
CA LEU A 186 12.94 -4.47 19.18
C LEU A 186 12.74 -2.98 18.89
N MET A 187 11.50 -2.50 18.80
CA MET A 187 11.21 -1.06 18.65
C MET A 187 11.70 -0.26 19.86
N ALA A 188 11.45 -0.74 21.08
CA ALA A 188 11.92 -0.05 22.30
C ALA A 188 13.45 0.02 22.37
N ILE A 189 14.15 -1.06 22.01
CA ILE A 189 15.61 -1.09 21.91
C ILE A 189 16.08 -0.13 20.81
N GLY A 190 15.44 -0.15 19.64
CA GLY A 190 15.75 0.76 18.53
C GLY A 190 15.61 2.22 18.91
N ILE A 191 14.55 2.58 19.64
CA ILE A 191 14.37 3.94 20.18
C ILE A 191 15.49 4.27 21.17
N GLY A 192 15.87 3.34 22.05
CA GLY A 192 17.01 3.52 22.94
C GLY A 192 18.32 3.79 22.17
N ILE A 193 18.57 3.05 21.10
CA ILE A 193 19.75 3.26 20.23
C ILE A 193 19.69 4.63 19.56
N GLU A 194 18.55 5.07 19.02
CA GLU A 194 18.41 6.40 18.39
C GLU A 194 18.71 7.54 19.37
N ILE A 195 18.31 7.39 20.65
CA ILE A 195 18.47 8.44 21.67
C ILE A 195 19.90 8.45 22.24
N TYR A 196 20.47 7.29 22.52
CA TYR A 196 21.72 7.17 23.30
C TYR A 196 22.97 6.93 22.45
N SER A 197 22.84 6.64 21.16
CA SER A 197 23.98 6.41 20.28
C SER A 197 24.03 7.42 19.13
N GLU A 198 25.17 7.51 18.46
CA GLU A 198 25.30 8.31 17.23
C GLU A 198 24.61 7.66 16.01
N PHE A 199 24.07 6.44 16.17
CA PHE A 199 23.37 5.73 15.12
C PHE A 199 21.98 6.32 14.92
N SER A 200 21.71 6.81 13.71
CA SER A 200 20.40 7.33 13.34
C SER A 200 19.69 6.44 12.31
N PHE A 201 18.59 5.82 12.72
CA PHE A 201 17.75 4.93 11.94
C PHE A 201 17.18 5.63 10.72
N TYR A 202 16.60 6.83 10.85
CA TYR A 202 15.99 7.51 9.69
C TYR A 202 17.05 7.88 8.63
N LYS A 203 18.26 8.28 9.05
CA LYS A 203 19.38 8.56 8.13
C LYS A 203 19.87 7.30 7.44
N ASN A 204 20.06 6.21 8.20
CA ASN A 204 20.56 4.95 7.65
C ASN A 204 19.52 4.26 6.77
N PHE A 205 18.23 4.40 7.10
CA PHE A 205 17.13 3.97 6.25
C PHE A 205 17.11 4.73 4.92
N ALA A 206 17.26 6.06 4.97
CA ALA A 206 17.36 6.86 3.75
C ALA A 206 18.56 6.44 2.87
N LYS A 207 19.72 6.18 3.49
CA LYS A 207 20.90 5.65 2.78
C LYS A 207 20.64 4.27 2.16
N ALA A 208 19.89 3.41 2.84
CA ALA A 208 19.53 2.09 2.32
C ALA A 208 18.62 2.19 1.09
N ILE A 209 17.64 3.10 1.11
CA ILE A 209 16.77 3.40 -0.04
C ILE A 209 17.61 3.91 -1.21
N TYR A 210 18.52 4.86 -0.97
CA TYR A 210 19.40 5.39 -2.01
C TYR A 210 20.31 4.30 -2.59
N TRP A 211 20.88 3.44 -1.74
CA TRP A 211 21.73 2.35 -2.20
C TRP A 211 20.96 1.32 -3.05
N ALA A 212 19.75 0.97 -2.63
CA ALA A 212 18.87 0.06 -3.37
C ALA A 212 18.44 0.65 -4.72
N GLU A 213 18.29 1.97 -4.80
CA GLU A 213 18.00 2.70 -6.03
C GLU A 213 19.16 2.65 -7.03
N GLN A 214 20.39 2.84 -6.56
CA GLN A 214 21.60 2.80 -7.41
C GLN A 214 21.94 1.40 -7.91
N TYR A 215 21.59 0.36 -7.14
CA TYR A 215 21.91 -1.04 -7.47
C TYR A 215 20.65 -1.92 -7.44
N PRO A 216 19.67 -1.72 -8.34
CA PRO A 216 18.39 -2.43 -8.28
C PRO A 216 18.52 -3.96 -8.37
N LEU A 217 19.53 -4.46 -9.08
CA LEU A 217 19.79 -5.90 -9.21
C LEU A 217 20.45 -6.53 -7.98
N SER A 218 21.18 -5.76 -7.16
CA SER A 218 21.81 -6.31 -5.93
C SER A 218 20.75 -6.68 -4.89
N VAL A 219 19.61 -5.99 -4.89
CA VAL A 219 18.45 -6.29 -4.04
C VAL A 219 17.89 -7.68 -4.35
N LEU A 220 17.93 -8.13 -5.61
CA LEU A 220 17.50 -9.48 -5.99
C LEU A 220 18.47 -10.54 -5.44
N ILE A 221 19.78 -10.28 -5.47
CA ILE A 221 20.78 -11.22 -4.94
C ILE A 221 20.64 -11.39 -3.43
N ALA A 222 20.21 -10.36 -2.68
CA ALA A 222 19.96 -10.49 -1.24
C ALA A 222 18.73 -11.35 -0.88
N ILE A 223 17.86 -11.62 -1.85
CA ILE A 223 16.60 -12.38 -1.68
C ILE A 223 16.79 -13.87 -2.05
N PHE A 224 17.84 -14.22 -2.82
CA PHE A 224 18.17 -15.59 -3.25
C PHE A 224 19.31 -16.20 -2.41
#